data_AF-A0A1F9DD57-F1
#
_entry.id   AF-A0A1F9DD57-F1
#
_cell.length_a   1.000
_cell.length_b   1.000
_cell.length_c   1.000
_cell.angle_alpha   90.00
_cell.angle_beta   90.00
_cell.angle_gamma   90.00
#
_symmetry.space_group_name_H-M   'P 1'
#
loop_
_entity.id
_entity.type
_entity.pdbx_description
1 polymer ?
#
loop_
_entity_poly.entity_id
_entity_poly.type
_entity_poly.pdbx_seq_one_letter_code
_entity_poly.pdbx_strand_id
1 'polypeptide(L)'
;MKNLLVSCLLLLMVSTVMAEEKNLIVLHENASKLSNKQCLVCHANIKTDVPLNPKFKTFHRMHLESKLDTPKNCSDCHQSIDLREGSAASLKKQVDPQICAGCHSGGLKGAKVLFAK
;
A
#
# COMPACT_ATOMS: atom_id res chain seq x y z
N MET A 1 11.43 50.09 -36.63
CA MET A 1 11.97 49.52 -35.37
C MET A 1 10.96 49.57 -34.21
N LYS A 2 9.69 49.12 -34.39
CA LYS A 2 8.71 49.14 -33.29
C LYS A 2 7.81 47.90 -33.19
N ASN A 3 7.98 46.90 -34.06
CA ASN A 3 7.02 45.79 -34.15
C ASN A 3 7.62 44.42 -33.78
N LEU A 4 8.83 44.37 -33.21
CA LEU A 4 9.52 43.09 -32.92
C LEU A 4 9.72 42.79 -31.43
N LEU A 5 9.22 43.63 -30.52
CA LEU A 5 9.45 43.49 -29.07
C LEU A 5 8.20 43.15 -28.25
N VAL A 6 7.04 43.01 -28.90
CA VAL A 6 5.75 42.78 -28.19
C VAL A 6 5.27 41.32 -28.32
N SER A 7 6.12 40.40 -28.81
CA SER A 7 5.75 38.98 -28.92
C SER A 7 6.44 38.06 -27.91
N CYS A 8 7.45 38.53 -27.17
CA CYS A 8 8.14 37.74 -26.13
C CYS A 8 7.58 37.98 -24.71
N LEU A 9 6.58 38.85 -24.57
CA LEU A 9 6.02 39.23 -23.27
C LEU A 9 4.58 38.72 -23.06
N LEU A 10 4.18 37.64 -23.74
CA LEU A 10 3.06 36.81 -23.32
C LEU A 10 3.62 35.65 -22.48
N LEU A 11 3.88 35.99 -21.21
CA LEU A 11 3.68 35.14 -20.03
C LEU A 11 3.73 33.63 -20.34
N LEU A 12 4.84 32.91 -20.18
CA LEU A 12 5.43 32.58 -18.87
C LEU A 12 4.41 32.51 -17.72
N MET A 13 3.20 32.00 -17.96
CA MET A 13 2.42 31.33 -16.92
C MET A 13 3.06 29.97 -16.70
N VAL A 14 4.20 29.96 -16.01
CA VAL A 14 4.73 28.77 -15.37
C VAL A 14 3.66 28.36 -14.37
N SER A 15 2.87 27.36 -14.75
CA SER A 15 1.92 26.68 -13.88
C SER A 15 2.70 26.13 -12.69
N THR A 16 2.78 26.89 -11.60
CA THR A 16 3.07 26.33 -10.29
C THR A 16 1.86 25.49 -9.92
N VAL A 17 1.84 24.24 -10.41
CA VAL A 17 0.99 23.19 -9.85
C VAL A 17 1.52 23.01 -8.45
N MET A 18 0.89 23.69 -7.48
CA MET A 18 1.14 23.44 -6.07
C MET A 18 0.78 21.97 -5.85
N ALA A 19 1.79 21.14 -5.62
CA ALA A 19 1.56 19.76 -5.22
C ALA A 19 0.81 19.81 -3.89
N GLU A 20 -0.47 19.47 -3.92
CA GLU A 20 -1.29 19.39 -2.72
C GLU A 20 -0.60 18.45 -1.72
N GLU A 21 -0.30 18.97 -0.53
CA GLU A 21 0.32 18.20 0.53
C GLU A 21 -0.63 17.07 0.92
N LYS A 22 -0.26 15.84 0.58
CA LYS A 22 -1.09 14.67 0.85
C LYS A 22 -1.18 14.42 2.35
N ASN A 23 -2.38 14.61 2.92
CA ASN A 23 -2.64 14.23 4.30
C ASN A 23 -2.59 12.70 4.43
N LEU A 24 -1.47 12.19 4.94
CA LEU A 24 -1.22 10.74 5.05
C LEU A 24 -2.21 10.05 5.99
N ILE A 25 -2.69 10.76 7.03
CA ILE A 25 -3.68 10.22 7.97
C ILE A 25 -4.97 9.88 7.22
N VAL A 26 -5.48 10.84 6.44
CA VAL A 26 -6.71 10.65 5.64
C VAL A 26 -6.54 9.54 4.59
N LEU A 27 -5.36 9.46 3.96
CA LEU A 27 -5.09 8.42 2.97
C LEU A 27 -5.06 7.00 3.57
N HIS A 28 -4.62 6.84 4.83
CA HIS A 28 -4.50 5.54 5.48
C HIS A 28 -5.71 5.15 6.33
N GLU A 29 -6.58 6.10 6.69
CA GLU A 29 -7.82 5.87 7.43
C GLU A 29 -8.75 4.87 6.70
N ASN A 30 -8.77 4.92 5.37
CA ASN A 30 -9.61 4.07 4.53
C ASN A 30 -8.80 3.17 3.58
N ALA A 31 -7.70 2.60 4.06
CA ALA A 31 -6.82 1.73 3.26
C ALA A 31 -7.57 0.56 2.58
N SER A 32 -8.63 0.05 3.21
CA SER A 32 -9.55 -0.96 2.65
C SER A 32 -10.19 -0.57 1.31
N LYS A 33 -10.31 0.72 0.99
CA LYS A 33 -10.94 1.22 -0.25
C LYS A 33 -9.92 1.49 -1.36
N LEU A 34 -8.63 1.34 -1.09
CA LEU A 34 -7.58 1.60 -2.07
C LEU A 34 -7.28 0.35 -2.89
N SER A 35 -7.02 0.55 -4.18
CA SER A 35 -6.49 -0.48 -5.07
C SER A 35 -5.00 -0.73 -4.82
N ASN A 36 -4.50 -1.91 -5.19
CA ASN A 36 -3.07 -2.23 -5.14
C ASN A 36 -2.22 -1.18 -5.89
N LYS A 37 -2.72 -0.68 -7.02
CA LYS A 37 -2.02 0.35 -7.80
C LYS A 37 -1.82 1.62 -6.98
N GLN A 38 -2.83 2.04 -6.22
CA GLN A 38 -2.74 3.23 -5.38
C GLN A 38 -1.75 3.02 -4.22
N CYS A 39 -1.78 1.85 -3.56
CA CYS A 39 -0.83 1.54 -2.48
C CYS A 39 0.63 1.51 -2.99
N LEU A 40 0.86 0.90 -4.15
CA LEU A 40 2.20 0.71 -4.71
C LEU A 40 2.86 2.01 -5.19
N VAL A 41 2.15 3.13 -5.28
CA VAL A 41 2.76 4.44 -5.59
C VAL A 41 3.80 4.82 -4.53
N CYS A 42 3.51 4.55 -3.25
CA CYS A 42 4.43 4.82 -2.14
C CYS A 42 5.12 3.54 -1.63
N HIS A 43 4.45 2.39 -1.73
CA HIS A 43 4.92 1.11 -1.18
C HIS A 43 5.53 0.18 -2.23
N ALA A 44 6.17 0.71 -3.27
CA ALA A 44 6.73 -0.08 -4.37
C ALA A 44 7.72 -1.17 -3.91
N ASN A 45 8.47 -0.90 -2.83
CA ASN A 45 9.51 -1.78 -2.30
C ASN A 45 8.97 -3.04 -1.60
N ILE A 46 7.65 -3.16 -1.39
CA ILE A 46 7.06 -4.38 -0.80
C ILE A 46 7.38 -5.61 -1.65
N LYS A 47 7.51 -5.44 -2.98
CA LYS A 47 7.83 -6.54 -3.91
C LYS A 47 9.26 -7.05 -3.77
N THR A 48 10.13 -6.26 -3.16
CA THR A 48 11.54 -6.54 -2.96
C THR A 48 11.87 -6.65 -1.47
N ASP A 49 10.86 -6.86 -0.62
CA ASP A 49 11.09 -7.00 0.81
C ASP A 49 11.97 -8.22 1.10
N VAL A 50 12.89 -8.04 2.05
CA VAL A 50 13.82 -9.09 2.48
C VAL A 50 13.38 -9.59 3.85
N PRO A 51 13.29 -10.91 4.05
CA PRO A 51 12.94 -11.48 5.33
C PRO A 51 14.10 -11.32 6.32
N LEU A 52 13.80 -11.14 7.61
CA LEU A 52 14.82 -11.15 8.67
C LEU A 52 15.56 -12.49 8.75
N ASN A 53 14.86 -13.59 8.42
CA ASN A 53 15.45 -14.91 8.31
C ASN A 53 15.35 -15.38 6.85
N PRO A 54 16.48 -15.59 6.15
CA PRO A 54 16.50 -15.95 4.73
C PRO A 54 15.89 -17.32 4.42
N LYS A 55 15.64 -18.17 5.43
CA LYS A 55 14.96 -19.45 5.24
C LYS A 55 13.47 -19.30 4.95
N PHE A 56 12.87 -18.15 5.24
CA PHE A 56 11.43 -17.93 5.10
C PHE A 56 11.15 -16.80 4.10
N LYS A 57 10.08 -16.93 3.32
CA LYS A 57 9.55 -15.79 2.54
C LYS A 57 8.80 -14.82 3.46
N THR A 58 8.75 -13.55 3.09
CA THR A 58 7.87 -12.57 3.75
C THR A 58 6.41 -12.88 3.48
N PHE A 59 5.50 -12.36 4.31
CA PHE A 59 4.06 -12.56 4.12
C PHE A 59 3.57 -11.96 2.79
N HIS A 60 4.08 -10.78 2.40
CA HIS A 60 3.75 -10.17 1.11
C HIS A 60 4.15 -11.10 -0.03
N ARG A 61 5.40 -11.58 -0.02
CA ARG A 61 5.91 -12.45 -1.07
C ARG A 61 5.14 -13.77 -1.13
N MET A 62 4.84 -14.38 0.02
CA MET A 62 4.04 -15.60 0.05
C MET A 62 2.67 -15.43 -0.60
N HIS A 63 1.94 -14.34 -0.33
CA HIS A 63 0.59 -14.16 -0.85
C HIS A 63 0.56 -13.54 -2.27
N LEU A 64 1.42 -12.58 -2.57
CA LEU A 64 1.47 -11.93 -3.90
C LEU A 64 2.04 -12.84 -5.00
N GLU A 65 2.97 -13.75 -4.67
CA GLU A 65 3.49 -14.75 -5.62
C GLU A 65 2.66 -16.04 -5.62
N SER A 66 1.70 -16.20 -4.70
CA SER A 66 0.92 -17.43 -4.63
C SER A 66 0.05 -17.62 -5.87
N LYS A 67 -0.13 -18.87 -6.28
CA LYS A 67 -1.10 -19.26 -7.31
C LYS A 67 -2.46 -19.61 -6.68
N LEU A 68 -2.86 -18.89 -5.64
CA LEU A 68 -4.19 -19.07 -5.06
C LEU A 68 -5.25 -18.72 -6.13
N ASP A 69 -6.35 -19.48 -6.16
CA ASP A 69 -7.47 -19.23 -7.08
C ASP A 69 -8.05 -17.81 -6.92
N THR A 70 -7.86 -17.21 -5.75
CA THR A 70 -8.20 -15.81 -5.48
C THR A 70 -6.93 -15.03 -5.10
N PRO A 71 -6.38 -14.24 -6.02
CA PRO A 71 -5.27 -13.32 -5.72
C PRO A 71 -5.64 -12.39 -4.56
N LYS A 72 -4.69 -12.15 -3.67
CA LYS A 72 -4.88 -11.24 -2.54
C LYS A 72 -4.42 -9.83 -2.85
N ASN A 73 -5.24 -8.87 -2.43
CA ASN A 73 -5.01 -7.44 -2.57
C ASN A 73 -4.47 -6.84 -1.26
N CYS A 74 -3.86 -5.67 -1.34
CA CYS A 74 -3.37 -4.94 -0.17
C CYS A 74 -4.49 -4.71 0.84
N SER A 75 -5.68 -4.33 0.36
CA SER A 75 -6.87 -4.05 1.17
C SER A 75 -7.49 -5.27 1.83
N ASP A 76 -7.15 -6.50 1.39
CA ASP A 76 -7.63 -7.73 2.03
C ASP A 76 -7.04 -7.89 3.44
N CYS A 77 -5.84 -7.35 3.66
CA CYS A 77 -5.13 -7.41 4.95
C CYS A 77 -5.04 -6.02 5.63
N HIS A 78 -4.78 -4.97 4.85
CA HIS A 78 -4.61 -3.61 5.36
C HIS A 78 -5.95 -2.86 5.31
N GLN A 79 -6.80 -3.10 6.30
CA GLN A 79 -8.14 -2.52 6.32
C GLN A 79 -8.14 -1.05 6.78
N SER A 80 -7.29 -0.71 7.74
CA SER A 80 -7.03 0.64 8.22
C SER A 80 -5.67 0.68 8.94
N ILE A 81 -5.03 1.85 8.96
CA ILE A 81 -3.81 2.08 9.75
C ILE A 81 -3.96 3.43 10.45
N ASP A 82 -3.90 3.42 11.78
CA ASP A 82 -3.88 4.66 12.56
C ASP A 82 -2.46 5.21 12.63
N LEU A 83 -2.22 6.28 11.87
CA LEU A 83 -0.96 7.03 11.88
C LEU A 83 -0.89 8.09 13.00
N ARG A 84 -1.96 8.28 13.79
CA ARG A 84 -2.08 9.37 14.78
C ARG A 84 -1.52 9.02 16.14
N GLU A 85 -1.38 7.75 16.48
CA GLU A 85 -0.72 7.38 17.74
C GLU A 85 0.76 7.73 17.66
N GLY A 86 1.17 8.79 18.36
CA GLY A 86 2.57 9.21 18.51
C GLY A 86 3.49 8.16 19.16
N SER A 87 2.94 7.01 19.56
CA SER A 87 3.70 5.80 19.84
C SER A 87 3.64 4.92 18.59
N ALA A 88 4.78 4.62 17.99
CA ALA A 88 4.87 3.72 16.84
C ALA A 88 4.41 2.27 17.13
N ALA A 89 3.75 2.00 18.27
CA ALA A 89 3.26 0.69 18.66
C ALA A 89 2.07 0.23 17.79
N SER A 90 1.15 1.14 17.43
CA SER A 90 0.08 0.85 16.47
C SER A 90 0.64 0.70 15.04
N LEU A 91 1.65 1.50 14.66
CA LEU A 91 2.39 1.35 13.40
C LEU A 91 3.06 -0.03 13.27
N LYS A 92 3.40 -0.69 14.39
CA LYS A 92 3.93 -2.07 14.40
C LYS A 92 2.84 -3.12 14.16
N LYS A 93 1.56 -2.79 14.34
CA LYS A 93 0.40 -3.67 14.12
C LYS A 93 -0.41 -3.19 12.91
N GLN A 94 0.19 -3.29 11.73
CA GLN A 94 -0.40 -2.81 10.47
C GLN A 94 -1.55 -3.68 9.94
N VAL A 95 -1.73 -4.87 10.51
CA VAL A 95 -2.73 -5.86 10.13
C VAL A 95 -3.24 -6.54 11.40
N ASP A 96 -4.56 -6.71 11.52
CA ASP A 96 -5.18 -7.50 12.58
C ASP A 96 -4.92 -9.01 12.34
N PRO A 97 -4.29 -9.74 13.28
CA PRO A 97 -4.09 -11.19 13.16
C PRO A 97 -5.37 -12.01 12.92
N GLN A 98 -6.56 -11.50 13.30
CA GLN A 98 -7.83 -12.17 13.01
C GLN A 98 -8.10 -12.28 11.50
N ILE A 99 -7.60 -11.33 10.70
CA ILE A 99 -7.68 -11.41 9.24
C ILE A 99 -6.90 -12.64 8.72
N CYS A 100 -5.73 -12.91 9.31
CA CYS A 100 -4.95 -14.10 8.98
C CYS A 100 -5.71 -15.37 9.36
N ALA A 101 -6.33 -15.40 10.55
CA ALA A 101 -7.12 -16.54 11.01
C ALA A 101 -8.27 -16.86 10.05
N GLY A 102 -8.95 -15.84 9.49
CA GLY A 102 -10.05 -16.04 8.54
C GLY A 102 -9.72 -16.97 7.35
N CYS A 103 -8.47 -16.99 6.89
CA CYS A 103 -8.02 -17.92 5.85
C CYS A 103 -7.20 -19.11 6.40
N HIS A 104 -6.39 -18.90 7.43
CA HIS A 104 -5.37 -19.87 7.87
C HIS A 104 -5.78 -20.75 9.07
N SER A 105 -6.94 -20.50 9.69
CA SER A 105 -7.46 -21.33 10.78
C SER A 105 -8.35 -22.49 10.30
N GLY A 106 -8.43 -22.73 8.98
CA GLY A 106 -9.32 -23.74 8.39
C GLY A 106 -10.81 -23.38 8.42
N GLY A 107 -11.15 -22.11 8.72
CA GLY A 107 -12.54 -21.63 8.85
C GLY A 107 -13.31 -21.52 7.52
N LEU A 108 -12.62 -21.59 6.38
CA LEU A 108 -13.22 -21.70 5.05
C LEU A 108 -13.21 -23.18 4.62
N LYS A 109 -14.39 -23.77 4.42
CA LYS A 109 -14.52 -25.11 3.81
C LYS A 109 -13.71 -25.15 2.50
N GLY A 110 -12.64 -25.95 2.47
CA GLY A 110 -11.78 -26.15 1.29
C GLY A 110 -10.40 -25.49 1.36
N ALA A 111 -10.13 -24.61 2.34
CA ALA A 111 -8.77 -24.12 2.56
C ALA A 111 -7.95 -25.21 3.29
N LYS A 112 -7.08 -25.93 2.56
CA LYS A 112 -6.05 -26.75 3.22
C LYS A 112 -5.18 -25.83 4.06
N VAL A 113 -5.11 -26.10 5.37
CA VAL A 113 -4.16 -25.43 6.28
C VAL A 113 -2.75 -25.63 5.71
N LEU A 114 -2.14 -24.56 5.21
CA LEU A 114 -0.83 -24.63 4.54
C LEU A 114 0.35 -24.84 5.50
N PHE A 115 0.09 -25.08 6.80
CA PHE A 115 1.12 -25.24 7.83
C PHE A 115 0.82 -26.31 8.90
N ALA A 116 0.16 -27.41 8.53
CA ALA A 116 0.16 -28.61 9.38
C ALA A 116 1.13 -29.64 8.78
N LYS A 117 2.29 -29.78 9.43
CA LYS A 117 3.38 -30.76 9.28
C LYS A 117 3.35 -31.72 8.09
#